data_AF-A0A2Y9RIQ1-F1
#
_entry.id   AF-A0A2Y9RIQ1-F1
#
_cell.length_a   1.000
_cell.length_b   1.000
_cell.length_c   1.000
_cell.angle_alpha   90.00
_cell.angle_beta   90.00
_cell.angle_gamma   90.00
#
_symmetry.space_group_name_H-M   'P 1'
#
loop_
_entity.id
_entity.type
_entity.pdbx_description
1 polymer ?
#
loop_
_entity_poly.entity_id
_entity_poly.type
_entity_poly.pdbx_seq_one_letter_code
_entity_poly.pdbx_strand_id
1 'polypeptide(L)'
;MEYKSKGIFVQSVLPFFVATKLAKIRKPTLDKPSSETYVKSAMKTIGLQSRTSGYLIHSLMASIISSLPSWIYLKMAMNLNKSTRARYMKKTKKN
;
A
#
# COMPACT_ATOMS: atom_id res chain seq x y z
N MET A 1 -6.32 -17.91 11.97
CA MET A 1 -7.12 -17.97 10.72
C MET A 1 -8.05 -19.14 10.81
N GLU A 2 -9.30 -18.94 10.45
CA GLU A 2 -10.38 -19.92 10.56
C GLU A 2 -10.08 -21.24 9.84
N TYR A 3 -9.42 -21.19 8.67
CA TYR A 3 -9.17 -22.36 7.82
C TYR A 3 -7.81 -23.03 8.03
N LYS A 4 -7.02 -22.62 9.04
CA LYS A 4 -5.67 -23.16 9.26
C LYS A 4 -5.69 -24.68 9.54
N SER A 5 -6.69 -25.15 10.29
CA SER A 5 -6.87 -26.60 10.58
C SER A 5 -7.24 -27.42 9.35
N LYS A 6 -7.72 -26.78 8.27
CA LYS A 6 -8.04 -27.41 6.99
C LYS A 6 -6.86 -27.38 6.00
N GLY A 7 -5.66 -27.01 6.47
CA GLY A 7 -4.46 -26.90 5.64
C GLY A 7 -4.45 -25.70 4.69
N ILE A 8 -5.41 -24.77 4.82
CA ILE A 8 -5.49 -23.58 3.95
C ILE A 8 -4.68 -22.45 4.56
N PHE A 9 -3.66 -22.01 3.84
CA PHE A 9 -2.90 -20.80 4.16
C PHE A 9 -3.55 -19.59 3.49
N VAL A 10 -3.94 -18.61 4.29
CA VAL A 10 -4.42 -17.31 3.79
C VAL A 10 -3.35 -16.27 4.13
N GLN A 11 -3.07 -15.36 3.20
CA GLN A 11 -2.17 -14.23 3.44
C GLN A 11 -2.88 -12.94 3.04
N SER A 12 -2.88 -11.97 3.94
CA SER A 12 -3.31 -10.61 3.66
C SER A 12 -2.10 -9.78 3.24
N VAL A 13 -2.18 -9.16 2.07
CA VAL A 13 -1.16 -8.24 1.61
C VAL A 13 -1.67 -6.81 1.79
N LEU A 14 -0.89 -5.97 2.48
CA LEU A 14 -1.23 -4.59 2.82
C LEU A 14 -0.22 -3.62 2.17
N PRO A 15 -0.30 -3.44 0.84
CA PRO A 15 0.60 -2.53 0.15
C PRO A 15 0.27 -1.07 0.41
N PHE A 16 1.28 -0.22 0.22
CA PHE A 16 1.07 1.19 -0.08
C PHE A 16 0.72 1.35 -1.57
N PHE A 17 0.96 2.52 -2.16
CA PHE A 17 0.68 2.74 -3.57
C PHE A 17 1.55 1.85 -4.48
N VAL A 18 0.92 1.28 -5.50
CA VAL A 18 1.55 0.57 -6.61
C VAL A 18 1.17 1.30 -7.89
N ALA A 19 2.12 1.43 -8.82
CA ALA A 19 1.91 2.11 -10.09
C ALA A 19 1.00 1.28 -11.00
N THR A 20 -0.30 1.53 -10.89
CA THR A 20 -1.36 0.90 -11.69
C THR A 20 -2.22 1.94 -12.40
N LYS A 21 -2.93 1.51 -13.44
CA LYS A 21 -3.91 2.35 -14.15
C LYS A 21 -5.02 2.85 -13.21
N LEU A 22 -5.50 1.99 -12.30
CA LEU A 22 -6.52 2.32 -11.31
C LEU A 22 -6.05 3.42 -10.34
N ALA A 23 -4.82 3.32 -9.85
CA ALA A 23 -4.23 4.32 -8.96
C ALA A 23 -3.85 5.62 -9.69
N LYS A 24 -3.97 5.69 -11.03
CA LYS A 24 -3.59 6.83 -11.88
C LYS A 24 -2.13 7.28 -11.70
N ILE A 25 -1.25 6.34 -11.34
CA ILE A 25 0.19 6.55 -11.21
C ILE A 25 0.84 6.05 -12.49
N ARG A 26 1.43 6.97 -13.27
CA ARG A 26 2.00 6.66 -14.59
C ARG A 26 3.46 6.23 -14.55
N LYS A 27 4.26 6.82 -13.65
CA LYS A 27 5.69 6.59 -13.55
C LYS A 27 5.97 5.79 -12.26
N PRO A 28 6.48 4.56 -12.37
CA PRO A 28 6.97 3.82 -11.21
C PRO A 28 8.08 4.58 -10.49
N THR A 29 8.12 4.44 -9.17
CA THR A 29 9.15 4.99 -8.28
C THR A 29 9.51 3.94 -7.25
N LEU A 30 10.57 4.14 -6.47
CA LEU A 30 11.00 3.16 -5.48
C LEU A 30 9.92 2.86 -4.44
N ASP A 31 9.19 3.87 -3.97
CA ASP A 31 8.08 3.71 -3.03
C ASP A 31 6.75 3.34 -3.70
N LYS A 32 6.63 3.53 -5.03
CA LYS A 32 5.46 3.15 -5.84
C LYS A 32 5.92 2.25 -6.99
N PRO A 33 6.27 0.98 -6.72
CA PRO A 33 6.80 0.07 -7.72
C PRO A 33 5.78 -0.17 -8.85
N SER A 34 6.25 -0.66 -10.00
CA SER A 34 5.33 -1.16 -11.04
C SER A 34 4.54 -2.37 -10.50
N SER A 35 3.37 -2.65 -11.09
CA SER A 35 2.58 -3.83 -10.73
C SER A 35 3.37 -5.12 -10.88
N GLU A 36 4.19 -5.24 -11.93
CA GLU A 36 5.03 -6.42 -12.17
C GLU A 36 6.11 -6.58 -11.08
N THR A 37 6.84 -5.51 -10.77
CA THR A 37 7.86 -5.54 -9.70
C THR A 37 7.24 -5.87 -8.35
N TYR A 38 6.09 -5.27 -8.05
CA TYR A 38 5.37 -5.53 -6.81
C TYR A 38 4.92 -6.99 -6.71
N VAL A 39 4.28 -7.54 -7.74
CA VAL A 39 3.83 -8.94 -7.74
C VAL A 39 5.01 -9.91 -7.62
N LYS A 40 6.10 -9.69 -8.35
CA LYS A 40 7.33 -10.50 -8.24
C LYS A 40 7.89 -10.52 -6.82
N SER A 41 7.81 -9.40 -6.09
CA SER A 41 8.21 -9.33 -4.69
C SER A 41 7.19 -10.01 -3.77
N ALA A 42 5.90 -9.74 -3.95
CA ALA A 42 4.85 -10.26 -3.08
C ALA A 42 4.75 -11.79 -3.15
N MET A 43 4.95 -12.39 -4.34
CA MET A 43 4.97 -13.84 -4.51
C MET A 43 6.06 -14.52 -3.65
N LYS A 44 7.21 -13.86 -3.44
CA LYS A 44 8.28 -14.37 -2.56
C LYS A 44 7.90 -14.38 -1.08
N THR A 45 6.81 -13.72 -0.69
CA THR A 45 6.33 -13.65 0.70
C THR A 45 5.28 -14.71 1.02
N ILE A 46 4.75 -15.43 0.03
CA ILE A 46 3.71 -16.45 0.22
C ILE A 46 4.25 -17.54 1.16
N GLY A 47 3.43 -17.94 2.13
CA GLY A 47 3.77 -18.94 3.13
C GLY A 47 4.65 -18.44 4.29
N LEU A 48 5.28 -17.26 4.16
CA LEU A 48 6.19 -16.75 5.19
C LEU A 48 5.45 -16.06 6.35
N GLN A 49 4.40 -15.29 6.05
CA GLN A 49 3.68 -14.49 7.05
C GLN A 49 2.19 -14.41 6.71
N SER A 50 1.30 -14.39 7.71
CA SER A 50 -0.14 -14.22 7.48
C SER A 50 -0.53 -12.80 7.03
N ARG A 51 0.30 -11.80 7.35
CA ARG A 51 0.16 -10.40 6.94
C ARG A 51 1.51 -9.87 6.49
N THR A 52 1.56 -9.19 5.35
CA THR A 52 2.80 -8.65 4.79
C THR A 52 2.52 -7.43 3.93
N SER A 53 3.50 -6.54 3.77
CA SER A 53 3.42 -5.46 2.78
C SER A 53 3.74 -5.93 1.36
N GLY A 54 4.25 -7.16 1.19
CA GLY A 54 4.57 -7.76 -0.12
C GLY A 54 5.80 -7.16 -0.83
N TYR A 55 6.32 -6.03 -0.36
CA TYR A 55 7.45 -5.33 -0.95
C TYR A 55 8.34 -4.69 0.11
N LEU A 56 9.67 -4.87 0.00
CA LEU A 56 10.62 -4.49 1.05
C LEU A 56 10.52 -3.00 1.42
N ILE A 57 10.45 -2.12 0.43
CA ILE A 57 10.33 -0.66 0.66
C ILE A 57 9.02 -0.35 1.37
N HIS A 58 7.93 -1.05 1.05
CA HIS A 58 6.65 -0.90 1.74
C HIS A 58 6.73 -1.42 3.18
N SER A 59 7.47 -2.50 3.46
CA SER A 59 7.70 -2.97 4.83
C SER A 59 8.48 -1.94 5.66
N LEU A 60 9.49 -1.29 5.07
CA LEU A 60 10.24 -0.21 5.72
C LEU A 60 9.33 0.99 6.00
N MET A 61 8.53 1.42 5.04
CA MET A 61 7.55 2.50 5.22
C MET A 61 6.54 2.18 6.34
N ALA A 62 6.02 0.94 6.38
CA ALA A 62 5.12 0.49 7.43
C ALA A 62 5.78 0.55 8.81
N SER A 63 7.06 0.17 8.90
CA SER A 63 7.84 0.20 10.14
C SER A 63 8.03 1.64 10.65
N ILE A 64 8.39 2.56 9.74
CA ILE A 64 8.51 4.00 10.07
C ILE A 64 7.17 4.55 10.56
N ILE A 65 6.08 4.30 9.81
CA ILE A 65 4.74 4.79 10.15
C ILE A 65 4.27 4.23 11.49
N SER A 66 4.52 2.95 11.75
CA SER A 66 4.12 2.29 13.01
C SER A 66 4.92 2.81 14.22
N SER A 67 6.08 3.42 13.98
CA SER A 67 6.91 4.02 15.03
C SER A 67 6.50 5.46 15.37
N LEU A 68 5.62 6.08 14.57
CA LEU A 68 5.15 7.45 14.81
C LEU A 68 4.03 7.49 15.85
N PRO A 69 3.96 8.54 16.69
CA PRO A 69 2.78 8.85 17.48
C PRO A 69 1.52 8.92 16.62
N SER A 70 0.40 8.41 17.15
CA SER A 70 -0.88 8.28 16.42
C SER A 70 -1.36 9.60 15.81
N TRP A 71 -1.27 10.71 16.56
CA TRP A 71 -1.61 12.05 16.06
C TRP A 71 -0.81 12.42 14.81
N ILE A 72 0.50 12.17 14.79
CA ILE A 72 1.35 12.53 13.65
C ILE A 72 0.92 11.74 12.42
N TYR A 73 0.79 10.41 12.57
CA TYR A 73 0.31 9.54 11.50
C TYR A 73 -1.07 9.98 10.98
N LEU A 74 -2.04 10.23 11.87
CA LEU A 74 -3.38 10.66 11.51
C LEU A 74 -3.37 12.00 10.77
N LYS A 75 -2.56 12.97 11.23
CA LYS A 75 -2.40 14.27 10.58
C LYS A 75 -1.83 14.11 9.16
N MET A 76 -0.80 13.28 8.99
CA MET A 76 -0.23 12.98 7.66
C MET A 76 -1.27 12.34 6.73
N ALA A 77 -1.98 11.32 7.21
CA ALA A 77 -3.03 10.63 6.44
C ALA A 77 -4.16 11.59 6.04
N MET A 78 -4.63 12.43 6.97
CA MET A 78 -5.66 13.44 6.69
C MET A 78 -5.20 14.45 5.64
N ASN A 79 -3.96 14.94 5.72
CA ASN A 79 -3.42 15.89 4.75
C ASN A 79 -3.32 15.28 3.34
N LEU A 80 -2.86 14.04 3.23
CA LEU A 80 -2.81 13.30 1.96
C LEU A 80 -4.21 13.15 1.35
N ASN A 81 -5.20 12.72 2.15
CA ASN A 81 -6.58 12.57 1.70
C ASN A 81 -7.20 13.91 1.27
N LYS A 82 -7.00 14.99 2.06
CA LYS A 82 -7.46 16.34 1.71
C LYS A 82 -6.86 16.83 0.39
N SER A 83 -5.54 16.63 0.19
CA SER A 83 -4.86 17.04 -1.05
C SER A 83 -5.39 16.28 -2.27
N THR A 84 -5.64 14.98 -2.13
CA THR A 84 -6.18 14.12 -3.18
C THR A 84 -7.61 14.54 -3.54
N ARG A 85 -8.46 14.76 -2.53
CA ARG A 85 -9.83 15.27 -2.71
C ARG A 85 -9.83 16.64 -3.40
N ALA A 86 -8.99 17.56 -2.95
CA ALA A 86 -8.89 18.89 -3.55
C ALA A 86 -8.46 18.83 -5.02
N ARG A 87 -7.49 17.97 -5.36
CA ARG A 87 -7.06 17.75 -6.75
C ARG A 87 -8.19 17.17 -7.61
N TYR A 88 -8.95 16.22 -7.08
CA TYR A 88 -10.11 15.66 -7.77
C TYR A 88 -11.19 16.71 -8.03
N MET A 89 -11.59 17.49 -7.01
CA MET A 89 -12.60 18.56 -7.15
C MET A 89 -12.18 19.65 -8.15
N LYS A 90 -10.88 20.00 -8.20
CA LYS A 90 -10.37 20.94 -9.21
C LYS A 90 -10.50 20.39 -10.63
N LYS A 91 -10.31 19.07 -10.81
CA LYS A 91 -10.47 18.41 -12.11
C LYS A 91 -11.93 18.33 -12.55
N THR A 92 -12.86 18.04 -11.64
CA THR A 92 -14.29 17.95 -11.96
C THR A 92 -14.92 19.31 -12.27
N LYS A 93 -14.41 20.42 -11.70
CA LYS A 93 -14.88 21.78 -12.00
C LYS A 93 -14.40 22.34 -13.35
N LYS A 94 -13.36 21.74 -13.94
CA LYS A 94 -12.77 22.17 -15.22
C LYS A 94 -13.42 21.46 -16.42
N ASN A 95 -14.14 20.38 -16.17
CA ASN A 95 -14.92 19.63 -17.15
C ASN A 95 -16.38 20.07 -17.08
#